data_AF-A0A256ZLC5-F1
#
_entry.id   AF-A0A256ZLC5-F1
#
_cell.length_a   1.000
_cell.length_b   1.000
_cell.length_c   1.000
_cell.angle_alpha   90.00
_cell.angle_beta   90.00
_cell.angle_gamma   90.00
#
_symmetry.space_group_name_H-M   'P 1'
#
loop_
_entity.id
_entity.type
_entity.pdbx_description
1 polymer ?
#
loop_
_entity_poly.entity_id
_entity_poly.type
_entity_poly.pdbx_seq_one_letter_code
_entity_poly.pdbx_strand_id
1 'polypeptide(L)' 'MSGKYWELLWRRAERFLIRAERDLFDGDYDGACFNSEEAIQLAAKALLYMFFAENREFTVQKHYLLG' A
#
# COMPACT_ATOMS: atom_id res chain seq x y z
N MET A 1 9.83 0.96 16.13
CA MET A 1 9.70 0.50 14.73
C MET A 1 10.40 1.53 13.84
N SER A 2 11.59 1.22 13.33
CA SER A 2 12.47 2.16 12.60
C SER A 2 12.61 1.81 11.11
N GLY A 3 11.52 1.37 10.47
CA GLY A 3 11.49 1.14 9.03
C GLY A 3 11.00 2.38 8.30
N LYS A 4 11.59 2.69 7.15
CA LYS A 4 11.12 3.79 6.30
C LYS A 4 9.67 3.51 5.86
N TYR A 5 8.82 4.53 5.75
CA TYR A 5 7.37 4.33 5.50
C TYR A 5 7.08 3.51 4.24
N TRP A 6 7.91 3.62 3.20
CA TRP A 6 7.77 2.80 2.00
C TRP A 6 7.95 1.31 2.27
N GLU A 7 8.81 0.89 3.20
CA GLU A 7 9.01 -0.53 3.55
C GLU A 7 7.74 -1.12 4.18
N LEU A 8 7.03 -0.33 4.98
CA LEU A 8 5.76 -0.74 5.59
C LEU A 8 4.69 -0.96 4.52
N LEU A 9 4.61 -0.06 3.54
CA LEU A 9 3.69 -0.17 2.40
C LEU A 9 4.05 -1.38 1.54
N TRP A 10 5.34 -1.56 1.23
CA TRP A 10 5.85 -2.66 0.43
C TRP A 10 5.50 -4.03 1.05
N ARG A 11 5.82 -4.22 2.34
CA ARG A 11 5.46 -5.45 3.06
C ARG A 11 3.95 -5.70 3.09
N ARG A 12 3.13 -4.64 3.06
CA ARG A 12 1.68 -4.78 3.00
C ARG A 12 1.22 -5.20 1.61
N ALA A 13 1.79 -4.63 0.56
CA ALA A 13 1.55 -5.04 -0.82
C ALA A 13 1.86 -6.53 -1.03
N GLU A 14 3.00 -7.02 -0.52
CA GLU A 14 3.37 -8.44 -0.58
C GLU A 14 2.32 -9.35 0.07
N ARG A 15 1.78 -8.96 1.23
CA ARG A 15 0.71 -9.74 1.89
C ARG A 15 -0.59 -9.76 1.09
N PHE A 16 -0.92 -8.67 0.40
CA PHE A 16 -2.09 -8.63 -0.48
C PHE A 16 -1.90 -9.51 -1.71
N LEU A 17 -0.70 -9.49 -2.32
CA LEU A 17 -0.39 -10.39 -3.44
C LEU A 17 -0.50 -11.86 -3.04
N ILE A 18 0.07 -12.24 -1.88
CA ILE A 18 -0.06 -13.62 -1.36
C ILE A 18 -1.54 -14.00 -1.16
N ARG A 19 -2.40 -13.08 -0.73
CA ARG A 19 -3.84 -13.35 -0.61
C ARG A 19 -4.50 -13.49 -1.99
N ALA A 20 -4.18 -12.62 -2.93
CA ALA A 20 -4.69 -12.70 -4.29
C ALA A 20 -4.36 -14.04 -4.95
N GLU A 21 -3.13 -14.53 -4.77
CA GLU A 21 -2.70 -15.85 -5.25
C GLU A 21 -3.48 -17.00 -4.61
N ARG A 22 -3.78 -16.89 -3.30
CA ARG A 22 -4.56 -17.89 -2.57
C ARG A 22 -6.02 -17.89 -3.02
N ASP A 23 -6.64 -16.72 -3.12
CA ASP A 23 -8.03 -16.58 -3.57
C ASP A 23 -8.18 -17.10 -5.01
N LEU A 24 -7.20 -16.81 -5.88
CA LEU A 24 -7.16 -17.33 -7.23
C LEU A 24 -7.09 -18.87 -7.25
N PHE A 25 -6.25 -19.45 -6.40
CA PHE A 25 -6.14 -20.91 -6.25
C PHE A 25 -7.44 -21.53 -5.73
N ASP A 26 -8.11 -20.88 -4.77
CA ASP A 26 -9.37 -21.32 -4.18
C ASP A 26 -10.59 -21.08 -5.09
N GLY A 27 -10.40 -20.39 -6.23
CA GLY A 27 -11.46 -20.07 -7.20
C GLY A 27 -12.31 -18.85 -6.82
N ASP A 28 -11.92 -18.10 -5.80
CA ASP A 28 -12.53 -16.82 -5.43
C ASP A 28 -11.94 -15.70 -6.29
N TYR A 29 -12.45 -15.57 -7.51
CA TYR A 29 -11.93 -14.60 -8.48
C TYR A 29 -12.19 -13.14 -8.09
N ASP A 30 -13.29 -12.86 -7.38
CA ASP A 30 -13.60 -11.51 -6.90
C ASP A 30 -12.60 -11.10 -5.80
N GLY A 31 -12.33 -12.01 -4.85
CA GLY A 31 -11.29 -11.84 -3.84
C GLY A 31 -9.90 -11.68 -4.45
N ALA A 32 -9.57 -12.52 -5.44
CA ALA A 32 -8.29 -12.43 -6.16
C ALA A 32 -8.10 -11.08 -6.84
N CYS A 33 -9.13 -10.58 -7.54
CA CYS A 33 -9.10 -9.30 -8.22
C CYS A 33 -8.90 -8.16 -7.21
N PHE A 34 -9.73 -8.10 -6.16
CA PHE A 34 -9.64 -7.07 -5.13
C PHE A 34 -8.27 -7.04 -4.44
N ASN A 35 -7.76 -8.20 -4.02
CA ASN A 35 -6.46 -8.28 -3.35
C ASN A 35 -5.30 -7.91 -4.31
N SER A 36 -5.43 -8.18 -5.61
CA SER A 36 -4.44 -7.78 -6.61
C SER A 36 -4.41 -6.25 -6.83
N GLU A 37 -5.57 -5.60 -6.82
CA GLU A 37 -5.69 -4.14 -6.93
C GLU A 37 -5.07 -3.43 -5.72
N GLU A 38 -5.36 -3.91 -4.50
CA GLU A 38 -4.75 -3.40 -3.27
C GLU A 38 -3.22 -3.60 -3.26
N ALA A 39 -2.74 -4.74 -3.76
CA ALA A 39 -1.31 -5.01 -3.86
C ALA A 39 -0.61 -3.98 -4.77
N ILE A 40 -1.12 -3.75 -5.98
CA ILE A 40 -0.49 -2.81 -6.92
C ILE A 40 -0.60 -1.35 -6.43
N GLN A 41 -1.72 -0.97 -5.81
CA GLN A 41 -1.88 0.38 -5.25
C GLN A 41 -0.85 0.66 -4.16
N LEU A 42 -0.64 -0.28 -3.24
CA LEU A 42 0.33 -0.14 -2.15
C LEU A 42 1.78 -0.20 -2.66
N ALA A 43 2.08 -1.07 -3.62
CA ALA A 43 3.41 -1.13 -4.24
C ALA A 43 3.74 0.18 -4.98
N ALA A 44 2.82 0.69 -5.79
CA ALA A 44 2.97 1.99 -6.45
C ALA A 44 3.18 3.12 -5.45
N LYS A 45 2.38 3.15 -4.37
CA LYS A 45 2.57 4.13 -3.29
C LYS A 45 3.94 4.00 -2.63
N ALA A 46 4.39 2.79 -2.31
CA ALA A 46 5.71 2.55 -1.75
C ALA A 46 6.82 3.09 -2.65
N LEU A 47 6.77 2.82 -3.96
CA LEU A 47 7.74 3.35 -4.93
C LEU A 47 7.75 4.88 -4.95
N LEU A 48 6.56 5.51 -4.94
CA LEU A 48 6.48 6.97 -4.88
C LEU A 48 7.13 7.52 -3.61
N TYR A 49 6.92 6.88 -2.45
CA TYR A 49 7.56 7.31 -1.21
C TYR A 49 9.08 7.11 -1.23
N MET A 50 9.53 5.95 -1.72
CA MET A 50 10.94 5.60 -1.82
C MET A 50 11.72 6.59 -2.69
N PHE A 51 11.16 7.00 -3.83
CA PHE A 51 11.85 7.89 -4.78
C PHE A 51 11.61 9.38 -4.53
N PHE A 52 10.43 9.79 -4.02
CA PHE A 52 10.04 11.20 -3.99
C PHE A 52 9.74 11.78 -2.60
N ALA A 53 9.50 10.95 -1.59
CA ALA A 53 9.01 11.43 -0.29
C ALA A 53 10.00 11.29 0.87
N GLU A 54 11.09 10.53 0.74
CA GLU A 54 12.12 10.45 1.79
C GLU A 54 12.80 11.79 2.10
N ASN A 55 12.69 12.79 1.23
CA ASN A 55 13.26 14.14 1.42
C ASN A 55 12.20 15.26 1.56
N ARG A 56 10.92 14.94 1.67
CA ARG A 56 9.86 15.95 1.83
C ARG A 56 9.02 15.61 3.06
N GLU A 57 9.26 16.35 4.14
CA GLU A 57 8.28 16.49 5.22
C GLU A 57 6.98 17.06 4.61
N PHE A 58 6.10 16.19 4.13
CA PHE A 58 4.75 16.59 3.75
C PHE A 58 3.95 16.80 5.03
N THR A 59 4.04 18.01 5.58
CA THR A 59 3.12 18.50 6.60
C THR A 59 1.75 18.63 5.96
N VAL A 60 0.94 17.57 6.05
CA VAL A 60 -0.49 17.67 5.78
C VAL A 60 -1.07 18.51 6.92
N GLN A 61 -1.19 19.81 6.69
CA GLN A 61 -1.97 20.69 7.56
C GLN A 61 -3.39 20.11 7.64
N LYS A 62 -3.74 19.58 8.81
CA LYS A 62 -5.13 19.31 9.21
C LYS A 62 -5.88 20.65 9.24
N HIS A 63 -6.41 21.07 8.10
CA HIS A 63 -7.35 22.19 8.01
C HIS A 63 -8.78 21.67 7.89
N TYR A 64 -9.18 20.84 8.85
CA TYR A 64 -10.57 20.54 9.16
C TYR A 64 -10.62 20.33 10.66
N LEU A 65 -11.10 21.35 11.39
CA LEU A 65 -11.65 21.35 12.76
C LEU A 65 -11.53 22.75 13.41
N LEU A 66 -11.86 23.83 12.69
CA LEU A 66 -12.35 25.09 13.27
C LEU A 66 -13.26 25.74 12.22
N GLY A 67 -14.56 25.54 12.39
CA GLY A 67 -15.63 26.01 11.52
C GLY A 67 -16.92 25.29 11.87
#